data_AF-A0A318ZNR4-F1
#
_entry.id   AF-A0A318ZNR4-F1
#
_cell.length_a   1.000
_cell.length_b   1.000
_cell.length_c   1.000
_cell.angle_alpha   90.00
_cell.angle_beta   90.00
_cell.angle_gamma   90.00
#
_symmetry.space_group_name_H-M   'P 1'
#
loop_
_entity.id
_entity.type
_entity.pdbx_description
1 polymer ?
#
loop_
_entity_poly.entity_id
_entity_poly.type
_entity_poly.pdbx_seq_one_letter_code
_entity_poly.pdbx_strand_id
1 'polypeptide(L)'
;MKLITLSPHLLLLLIVVSITSSTHAIPSASLTTRDVSPFTTGLAAITASVKDLDARILSYPGGDISNITTGAAALITLLLAETKAIQSDFLNATEAATLLPSLENLAGQFATVVQDYIAIHDAIAVADEGWYIYSQLQEEHTAALTYTGSVVARIPAGDVKDAAAGWATDLTDSLEAGRDAYKDIAVRPTGYARV
;
A
#
# COMPACT_ATOMS: atom_id res chain seq x y z
N MET A 1 19.30 -87.49 68.16
CA MET A 1 19.97 -86.19 67.90
C MET A 1 18.96 -85.32 67.18
N LYS A 2 18.24 -84.41 67.86
CA LYS A 2 18.57 -83.05 68.33
C LYS A 2 18.36 -81.98 67.21
N LEU A 3 17.53 -80.96 67.55
CA LEU A 3 17.27 -79.64 66.93
C LEU A 3 16.44 -79.65 65.63
N ILE A 4 15.25 -79.05 65.49
CA ILE A 4 14.61 -77.77 65.86
C ILE A 4 15.28 -76.48 65.31
N THR A 5 14.46 -75.75 64.54
CA THR A 5 14.50 -74.31 64.14
C THR A 5 15.46 -73.95 63.00
N LEU A 6 15.21 -73.00 62.10
CA LEU A 6 14.55 -71.69 62.26
C LEU A 6 14.15 -71.14 60.86
N SER A 7 13.03 -70.42 60.78
CA SER A 7 12.59 -69.64 59.60
C SER A 7 13.58 -68.51 59.25
N PRO A 8 13.57 -67.90 58.05
CA PRO A 8 12.94 -66.58 58.00
C PRO A 8 12.23 -66.21 56.70
N HIS A 9 11.31 -65.27 56.86
CA HIS A 9 10.58 -64.51 55.85
C HIS A 9 11.48 -63.88 54.78
N LEU A 10 11.11 -64.07 53.51
CA LEU A 10 11.60 -63.23 52.41
C LEU A 10 10.40 -62.49 51.80
N LEU A 11 10.15 -61.29 52.33
CA LEU A 11 9.18 -60.34 51.81
C LEU A 11 9.82 -59.62 50.62
N LEU A 12 9.42 -59.99 49.39
CA LEU A 12 9.89 -59.34 48.17
C LEU A 12 9.03 -58.10 47.89
N LEU A 13 9.57 -56.90 48.13
CA LEU A 13 8.93 -55.63 47.76
C LEU A 13 9.19 -55.35 46.27
N LEU A 14 8.17 -55.47 45.42
CA LEU A 14 8.20 -54.98 44.04
C LEU A 14 7.88 -53.49 44.05
N ILE A 15 8.87 -52.65 43.77
CA ILE A 15 8.68 -51.22 43.50
C ILE A 15 8.36 -51.08 42.01
N VAL A 16 7.13 -50.69 41.69
CA VAL A 16 6.73 -50.30 40.32
C VAL A 16 7.02 -48.81 40.17
N VAL A 17 8.02 -48.46 39.36
CA VAL A 17 8.22 -47.08 38.90
C VAL A 17 7.27 -46.83 37.74
N SER A 18 6.17 -46.14 37.99
CA SER A 18 5.32 -45.61 36.92
C SER A 18 6.04 -44.42 36.28
N ILE A 19 6.62 -44.64 35.10
CA ILE A 19 7.15 -43.53 34.28
C ILE A 19 5.95 -42.80 33.68
N THR A 20 5.47 -41.75 34.35
CA THR A 20 4.52 -40.82 33.76
C THR A 20 5.20 -40.14 32.58
N SER A 21 4.95 -40.65 31.37
CA SER A 21 5.36 -39.97 30.15
C SER A 21 4.47 -38.74 30.01
N SER A 22 4.92 -37.59 30.53
CA SER A 22 4.30 -36.30 30.27
C SER A 22 4.48 -36.00 28.79
N THR A 23 3.53 -36.45 27.96
CA THR A 23 3.38 -35.97 26.59
C THR A 23 3.03 -34.49 26.68
N HIS A 24 4.04 -33.63 26.63
CA HIS A 24 3.84 -32.23 26.29
C HIS A 24 3.28 -32.21 24.88
N ALA A 25 1.96 -32.03 24.77
CA ALA A 25 1.35 -31.66 23.51
C ALA A 25 1.99 -30.34 23.09
N ILE A 26 2.84 -30.37 22.06
CA ILE A 26 3.33 -29.17 21.41
C ILE A 26 2.06 -28.48 20.87
N PRO A 27 1.74 -27.25 21.31
CA PRO A 27 0.63 -26.52 20.73
C PRO A 27 0.94 -26.39 19.25
N SER A 28 0.14 -27.03 18.39
CA SER A 28 0.13 -26.67 16.98
C SER A 28 -0.46 -25.28 16.93
N ALA A 29 0.41 -24.27 16.96
CA ALA A 29 0.01 -22.90 16.71
C ALA A 29 -0.66 -22.89 15.34
N SER A 30 -1.98 -22.70 15.33
CA SER A 30 -2.69 -22.36 14.11
C SER A 30 -2.03 -21.09 13.59
N LEU A 31 -1.23 -21.20 12.53
CA LEU A 31 -0.71 -20.05 11.81
C LEU A 31 -1.92 -19.39 11.15
N THR A 32 -2.57 -18.47 11.88
CA THR A 32 -3.54 -17.56 11.28
C THR A 32 -2.83 -16.85 10.13
N THR A 33 -3.47 -16.79 8.97
CA THR A 33 -2.98 -15.97 7.86
C THR A 33 -2.82 -14.55 8.38
N ARG A 34 -1.63 -13.99 8.18
CA ARG A 34 -1.35 -12.62 8.58
C ARG A 34 -2.25 -11.67 7.81
N ASP A 35 -2.74 -10.64 8.49
CA ASP A 35 -3.62 -9.65 7.89
C ASP A 35 -2.83 -8.76 6.92
N VAL A 36 -3.19 -8.82 5.63
CA VAL A 36 -2.65 -7.96 4.57
C VAL A 36 -3.65 -6.88 4.15
N SER A 37 -4.76 -6.76 4.87
CA SER A 37 -5.81 -5.78 4.61
C SER A 37 -5.34 -4.32 4.58
N PRO A 38 -4.29 -3.88 5.32
CA PRO A 38 -3.79 -2.52 5.19
C PRO A 38 -3.34 -2.19 3.77
N PHE A 39 -2.72 -3.15 3.06
CA PHE A 39 -2.32 -2.94 1.66
C PHE A 39 -3.51 -3.03 0.71
N THR A 40 -4.33 -4.07 0.82
CA THR A 40 -5.41 -4.29 -0.16
C THR A 40 -6.52 -3.25 -0.04
N THR A 41 -6.88 -2.85 1.19
CA THR A 41 -7.92 -1.85 1.45
C THR A 41 -7.44 -0.47 1.07
N GLY A 42 -6.22 -0.09 1.48
CA GLY A 42 -5.62 1.18 1.11
C GLY A 42 -5.47 1.33 -0.40
N LEU A 43 -4.99 0.29 -1.09
CA LEU A 43 -4.85 0.29 -2.55
C LEU A 43 -6.20 0.41 -3.27
N ALA A 44 -7.24 -0.27 -2.78
CA ALA A 44 -8.59 -0.13 -3.32
C ALA A 44 -9.16 1.28 -3.10
N ALA A 45 -8.93 1.88 -1.92
CA ALA A 45 -9.35 3.24 -1.60
C ALA A 45 -8.65 4.27 -2.51
N ILE A 46 -7.34 4.15 -2.69
CA ILE A 46 -6.57 5.00 -3.62
C ILE A 46 -7.09 4.84 -5.04
N THR A 47 -7.28 3.60 -5.51
CA THR A 47 -7.83 3.33 -6.84
C THR A 47 -9.20 4.00 -7.05
N ALA A 48 -10.07 3.97 -6.04
CA ALA A 48 -11.36 4.64 -6.09
C ALA A 48 -11.21 6.18 -6.12
N SER A 49 -10.28 6.73 -5.34
CA SER A 49 -9.99 8.18 -5.33
C SER A 49 -9.39 8.67 -6.66
N VAL A 50 -8.56 7.87 -7.32
CA VAL A 50 -8.02 8.18 -8.66
C VAL A 50 -9.18 8.22 -9.68
N LYS A 51 -10.09 7.26 -9.64
CA LYS A 51 -11.28 7.26 -10.51
C LYS A 51 -12.24 8.42 -10.24
N ASP A 52 -12.37 8.83 -8.98
CA ASP A 52 -13.17 10.02 -8.63
C ASP A 52 -12.52 11.29 -9.18
N LEU A 53 -11.20 11.42 -9.08
CA LEU A 53 -10.46 12.53 -9.70
C LEU A 53 -10.62 12.53 -11.23
N ASP A 54 -10.47 11.37 -11.87
CA ASP A 54 -10.70 11.17 -13.31
C ASP A 54 -12.06 11.70 -13.75
N ALA A 55 -13.13 11.28 -13.06
CA ALA A 55 -14.48 11.71 -13.36
C ALA A 55 -14.67 13.23 -13.19
N ARG A 56 -14.00 13.85 -12.21
CA ARG A 56 -14.03 15.30 -12.00
C ARG A 56 -13.36 16.05 -13.14
N ILE A 57 -12.21 15.56 -13.62
CA ILE A 57 -11.48 16.11 -14.77
C ILE A 57 -12.34 16.00 -16.04
N LEU A 58 -12.89 14.81 -16.32
CA LEU A 58 -13.77 14.58 -17.48
C LEU A 58 -15.04 15.43 -17.45
N SER A 59 -15.52 15.80 -16.26
CA SER A 59 -16.70 16.66 -16.08
C SER A 59 -16.39 18.17 -16.11
N TYR A 60 -15.13 18.56 -16.30
CA TYR A 60 -14.70 19.95 -16.22
C TYR A 60 -15.44 20.84 -17.25
N PRO A 61 -16.19 21.86 -16.81
CA PRO A 61 -17.01 22.67 -17.72
C PRO A 61 -16.24 23.77 -18.46
N GLY A 62 -14.94 23.95 -18.18
CA GLY A 62 -14.20 25.17 -18.52
C GLY A 62 -14.41 26.28 -17.48
N GLY A 63 -13.36 27.02 -17.13
CA GLY A 63 -13.39 28.02 -16.06
C GLY A 63 -12.97 27.44 -14.71
N ASP A 64 -13.88 27.38 -13.73
CA ASP A 64 -13.56 27.03 -12.34
C ASP A 64 -13.06 25.58 -12.19
N ILE A 65 -11.86 25.44 -11.63
CA ILE A 65 -11.19 24.15 -11.41
C ILE A 65 -11.42 23.56 -10.01
N SER A 66 -12.21 24.22 -9.15
CA SER A 66 -12.38 23.83 -7.74
C SER A 66 -12.79 22.36 -7.54
N ASN A 67 -13.54 21.79 -8.48
CA ASN A 67 -13.92 20.38 -8.42
C ASN A 67 -12.70 19.45 -8.59
N ILE A 68 -11.85 19.72 -9.60
CA ILE A 68 -10.61 18.98 -9.86
C ILE A 68 -9.69 19.11 -8.64
N THR A 69 -9.49 20.34 -8.16
CA THR A 69 -8.54 20.61 -7.08
C THR A 69 -8.94 19.95 -5.77
N THR A 70 -10.24 19.88 -5.49
CA THR A 70 -10.77 19.13 -4.34
C THR A 70 -10.50 17.63 -4.47
N GLY A 71 -10.71 17.04 -5.66
CA GLY A 71 -10.45 15.63 -5.90
C GLY A 71 -8.97 15.27 -5.74
N ALA A 72 -8.09 16.09 -6.28
CA ALA A 72 -6.65 15.89 -6.19
C ALA A 72 -6.11 16.09 -4.76
N ALA A 73 -6.61 17.09 -4.01
CA ALA A 73 -6.27 17.24 -2.59
C ALA A 73 -6.72 16.03 -1.75
N ALA A 74 -7.89 15.45 -2.05
CA ALA A 74 -8.35 14.23 -1.42
C ALA A 74 -7.44 13.04 -1.74
N LEU A 75 -7.02 12.88 -3.00
CA LEU A 75 -6.08 11.85 -3.43
C LEU A 75 -4.72 11.99 -2.72
N ILE A 76 -4.15 13.19 -2.68
CA ILE A 76 -2.89 13.48 -1.97
C ILE A 76 -3.00 13.08 -0.50
N THR A 77 -4.08 13.51 0.16
CA THR A 77 -4.32 13.20 1.58
C THR A 77 -4.38 11.70 1.80
N LEU A 78 -5.07 10.97 0.91
CA LEU A 78 -5.22 9.53 1.00
C LEU A 78 -3.89 8.79 0.77
N LEU A 79 -3.10 9.19 -0.23
CA LEU A 79 -1.76 8.62 -0.48
C LEU A 79 -0.87 8.74 0.77
N LEU A 80 -0.86 9.91 1.42
CA LEU A 80 -0.08 10.14 2.64
C LEU A 80 -0.62 9.35 3.84
N ALA A 81 -1.94 9.25 3.97
CA ALA A 81 -2.56 8.46 5.03
C ALA A 81 -2.24 6.96 4.89
N GLU A 82 -2.36 6.40 3.69
CA GLU A 82 -2.08 4.99 3.42
C GLU A 82 -0.57 4.68 3.51
N THR A 83 0.29 5.63 3.11
CA THR A 83 1.74 5.53 3.36
C THR A 83 2.03 5.28 4.84
N LYS A 84 1.36 6.02 5.73
CA LYS A 84 1.50 5.87 7.18
C LYS A 84 0.90 4.55 7.66
N ALA A 85 -0.23 4.14 7.10
CA ALA A 85 -0.93 2.92 7.50
C ALA A 85 -0.08 1.65 7.26
N ILE A 86 0.63 1.58 6.13
CA ILE A 86 1.45 0.40 5.77
C ILE A 86 2.84 0.40 6.42
N GLN A 87 3.22 1.47 7.14
CA GLN A 87 4.61 1.69 7.54
C GLN A 87 5.14 0.61 8.49
N SER A 88 4.31 -0.02 9.32
CA SER A 88 4.76 -1.08 10.24
C SER A 88 4.85 -2.46 9.60
N ASP A 89 4.29 -2.65 8.40
CA ASP A 89 3.94 -3.98 7.90
C ASP A 89 4.85 -4.39 6.74
N PHE A 90 5.54 -5.52 6.85
CA PHE A 90 6.44 -6.02 5.80
C PHE A 90 5.85 -7.26 5.15
N LEU A 91 5.67 -7.29 3.85
CA LEU A 91 5.14 -8.45 3.12
C LEU A 91 6.14 -9.60 3.06
N ASN A 92 5.65 -10.84 2.96
CA ASN A 92 6.44 -11.92 2.41
C ASN A 92 6.29 -11.95 0.88
N ALA A 93 7.13 -12.74 0.19
CA ALA A 93 7.13 -12.79 -1.27
C ALA A 93 5.78 -13.22 -1.86
N THR A 94 5.10 -14.17 -1.22
CA THR A 94 3.79 -14.67 -1.69
C THR A 94 2.71 -13.60 -1.56
N GLU A 95 2.63 -12.90 -0.43
CA GLU A 95 1.67 -11.82 -0.22
C GLU A 95 1.97 -10.62 -1.11
N ALA A 96 3.23 -10.29 -1.34
CA ALA A 96 3.60 -9.22 -2.25
C ALA A 96 3.21 -9.56 -3.70
N ALA A 97 3.39 -10.81 -4.12
CA ALA A 97 3.03 -11.25 -5.46
C ALA A 97 1.52 -11.13 -5.73
N THR A 98 0.66 -11.30 -4.72
CA THR A 98 -0.79 -11.12 -4.90
C THR A 98 -1.21 -9.67 -5.06
N LEU A 99 -0.36 -8.70 -4.70
CA LEU A 99 -0.63 -7.27 -4.89
C LEU A 99 -0.29 -6.77 -6.29
N LEU A 100 0.63 -7.42 -7.01
CA LEU A 100 1.15 -6.93 -8.30
C LEU A 100 0.04 -6.56 -9.31
N PRO A 101 -1.01 -7.38 -9.55
CA PRO A 101 -2.05 -7.01 -10.51
C PRO A 101 -2.84 -5.75 -10.10
N SER A 102 -3.04 -5.55 -8.79
CA SER A 102 -3.73 -4.36 -8.28
C SER A 102 -2.85 -3.11 -8.38
N LEU A 103 -1.53 -3.27 -8.20
CA LEU A 103 -0.56 -2.20 -8.41
C LEU A 103 -0.54 -1.80 -9.90
N GLU A 104 -0.38 -2.75 -10.81
CA GLU A 104 -0.44 -2.53 -12.26
C GLU A 104 -1.73 -1.82 -12.67
N ASN A 105 -2.89 -2.27 -12.16
CA ASN A 105 -4.16 -1.59 -12.40
C ASN A 105 -4.14 -0.14 -11.89
N LEU A 106 -3.61 0.12 -10.69
CA LEU A 106 -3.50 1.48 -10.17
C LEU A 106 -2.62 2.37 -11.07
N ALA A 107 -1.47 1.88 -11.54
CA ALA A 107 -0.62 2.64 -12.45
C ALA A 107 -1.36 2.98 -13.76
N GLY A 108 -2.13 2.03 -14.32
CA GLY A 108 -2.97 2.29 -15.49
C GLY A 108 -4.05 3.35 -15.25
N GLN A 109 -4.64 3.41 -14.06
CA GLN A 109 -5.61 4.46 -13.70
C GLN A 109 -4.94 5.84 -13.59
N PHE A 110 -3.76 5.92 -12.97
CA PHE A 110 -2.98 7.16 -12.93
C PHE A 110 -2.59 7.64 -14.34
N ALA A 111 -2.14 6.73 -15.20
CA ALA A 111 -1.83 7.07 -16.58
C ALA A 111 -3.05 7.63 -17.32
N THR A 112 -4.25 7.07 -17.08
CA THR A 112 -5.51 7.57 -17.65
C THR A 112 -5.83 8.98 -17.16
N VAL A 113 -5.84 9.19 -15.83
CA VAL A 113 -6.07 10.51 -15.21
C VAL A 113 -5.11 11.56 -15.74
N VAL A 114 -3.82 11.21 -15.90
CA VAL A 114 -2.83 12.12 -16.46
C VAL A 114 -3.14 12.47 -17.90
N GLN A 115 -3.55 11.52 -18.74
CA GLN A 115 -3.95 11.83 -20.11
C GLN A 115 -5.18 12.73 -20.14
N ASP A 116 -6.12 12.55 -19.22
CA ASP A 116 -7.31 13.40 -19.13
C ASP A 116 -6.99 14.80 -18.62
N TYR A 117 -6.04 14.96 -17.69
CA TYR A 117 -5.45 16.25 -17.35
C TYR A 117 -4.87 16.93 -18.61
N ILE A 118 -4.04 16.22 -19.36
CA ILE A 118 -3.41 16.75 -20.58
C ILE A 118 -4.48 17.15 -21.61
N ALA A 119 -5.55 16.35 -21.73
CA ALA A 119 -6.63 16.61 -22.68
C ALA A 119 -7.41 17.90 -22.39
N ILE A 120 -7.47 18.34 -21.12
CA ILE A 120 -8.13 19.60 -20.74
C ILE A 120 -7.18 20.80 -20.66
N HIS A 121 -5.90 20.64 -21.02
CA HIS A 121 -4.87 21.67 -20.90
C HIS A 121 -5.29 23.02 -21.51
N ASP A 122 -5.73 23.03 -22.77
CA ASP A 122 -6.15 24.26 -23.46
C ASP A 122 -7.31 24.98 -22.75
N ALA A 123 -8.28 24.21 -22.21
CA ALA A 123 -9.40 24.77 -21.48
C ALA A 123 -8.97 25.40 -20.14
N ILE A 124 -7.98 24.80 -19.48
CA ILE A 124 -7.36 25.34 -18.26
C ILE A 124 -6.54 26.59 -18.57
N ALA A 125 -5.84 26.61 -19.71
CA ALA A 125 -5.09 27.79 -20.17
C ALA A 125 -6.03 28.98 -20.39
N VAL A 126 -7.18 28.77 -21.03
CA VAL A 126 -8.21 29.80 -21.22
C VAL A 126 -8.78 30.31 -19.89
N ALA A 127 -8.83 29.46 -18.87
CA ALA A 127 -9.29 29.85 -17.53
C ALA A 127 -8.23 30.63 -16.72
N ASP A 128 -6.99 30.76 -17.22
CA ASP A 128 -5.84 31.31 -16.51
C ASP A 128 -5.48 30.53 -15.21
N GLU A 129 -5.82 29.24 -15.14
CA GLU A 129 -5.65 28.40 -13.95
C GLU A 129 -4.52 27.36 -14.03
N GLY A 130 -3.76 27.36 -15.14
CA GLY A 130 -2.67 26.41 -15.39
C GLY A 130 -1.62 26.35 -14.29
N TRP A 131 -1.28 27.49 -13.69
CA TRP A 131 -0.30 27.59 -12.62
C TRP A 131 -0.67 26.76 -11.38
N TYR A 132 -1.97 26.65 -11.09
CA TYR A 132 -2.44 25.92 -9.93
C TYR A 132 -2.49 24.43 -10.20
N ILE A 133 -2.95 24.01 -11.38
CA ILE A 133 -2.88 22.60 -11.80
C ILE A 133 -1.43 22.12 -11.85
N TYR A 134 -0.50 22.95 -12.36
CA TYR A 134 0.94 22.65 -12.30
C TYR A 134 1.46 22.45 -10.87
N SER A 135 1.06 23.32 -9.93
CA SER A 135 1.40 23.16 -8.50
C SER A 135 0.84 21.87 -7.93
N GLN A 136 -0.42 21.57 -8.24
CA GLN A 136 -1.11 20.39 -7.74
C GLN A 136 -0.49 19.08 -8.27
N LEU A 137 -0.16 19.01 -9.56
CA LEU A 137 0.53 17.85 -10.15
C LEU A 137 1.91 17.61 -9.51
N GLN A 138 2.61 18.66 -9.05
CA GLN A 138 3.85 18.48 -8.27
C GLN A 138 3.58 17.85 -6.89
N GLU A 139 2.51 18.26 -6.22
CA GLU A 139 2.11 17.70 -4.93
C GLU A 139 1.63 16.24 -5.07
N GLU A 140 0.80 15.95 -6.07
CA GLU A 140 0.39 14.59 -6.43
C GLU A 140 1.59 13.69 -6.71
N HIS A 141 2.51 14.15 -7.57
CA HIS A 141 3.76 13.44 -7.87
C HIS A 141 4.58 13.15 -6.60
N THR A 142 4.72 14.13 -5.70
CA THR A 142 5.49 13.97 -4.46
C THR A 142 4.82 12.97 -3.50
N ALA A 143 3.49 13.04 -3.35
CA ALA A 143 2.74 12.11 -2.52
C ALA A 143 2.80 10.68 -3.10
N ALA A 144 2.67 10.55 -4.43
CA ALA A 144 2.78 9.28 -5.13
C ALA A 144 4.18 8.66 -5.00
N LEU A 145 5.24 9.44 -5.17
CA LEU A 145 6.63 9.00 -4.97
C LEU A 145 6.84 8.47 -3.54
N THR A 146 6.26 9.15 -2.55
CA THR A 146 6.35 8.75 -1.14
C THR A 146 5.60 7.44 -0.87
N TYR A 147 4.39 7.30 -1.41
CA TYR A 147 3.57 6.11 -1.26
C TYR A 147 4.17 4.90 -1.96
N THR A 148 4.48 5.03 -3.26
CA THR A 148 5.04 3.94 -4.08
C THR A 148 6.38 3.45 -3.52
N GLY A 149 7.27 4.37 -3.13
CA GLY A 149 8.52 4.03 -2.46
C GLY A 149 8.31 3.28 -1.14
N SER A 150 7.29 3.66 -0.37
CA SER A 150 6.94 2.93 0.87
C SER A 150 6.44 1.52 0.59
N VAL A 151 5.55 1.34 -0.40
CA VAL A 151 5.08 0.00 -0.82
C VAL A 151 6.26 -0.89 -1.22
N VAL A 152 7.15 -0.42 -2.10
CA VAL A 152 8.34 -1.19 -2.55
C VAL A 152 9.26 -1.51 -1.37
N ALA A 153 9.41 -0.60 -0.41
CA ALA A 153 10.20 -0.83 0.80
C ALA A 153 9.59 -1.88 1.73
N ARG A 154 8.30 -2.23 1.59
CA ARG A 154 7.64 -3.30 2.36
C ARG A 154 7.74 -4.67 1.69
N ILE A 155 8.28 -4.77 0.48
CA ILE A 155 8.43 -6.01 -0.28
C ILE A 155 9.87 -6.56 -0.10
N PRO A 156 10.05 -7.87 0.17
CA PRO A 156 11.37 -8.48 0.32
C PRO A 156 12.10 -8.54 -1.02
N ALA A 157 13.43 -8.56 -1.02
CA ALA A 157 14.23 -8.59 -2.24
C ALA A 157 13.91 -9.80 -3.15
N GLY A 158 14.04 -9.61 -4.46
CA GLY A 158 13.76 -10.60 -5.50
C GLY A 158 12.80 -10.05 -6.57
N ASP A 159 12.42 -10.89 -7.53
CA ASP A 159 11.69 -10.50 -8.73
C ASP A 159 10.38 -9.74 -8.46
N VAL A 160 9.68 -10.06 -7.36
CA VAL A 160 8.44 -9.37 -6.96
C VAL A 160 8.72 -7.91 -6.56
N LYS A 161 9.85 -7.63 -5.90
CA LYS A 161 10.25 -6.26 -5.56
C LYS A 161 10.67 -5.49 -6.80
N ASP A 162 11.35 -6.14 -7.74
CA ASP A 162 11.78 -5.52 -8.99
C ASP A 162 10.57 -5.15 -9.86
N ALA A 163 9.56 -6.03 -9.94
CA ALA A 163 8.29 -5.73 -10.59
C ALA A 163 7.55 -4.57 -9.91
N ALA A 164 7.50 -4.56 -8.57
CA ALA A 164 6.91 -3.45 -7.83
C ALA A 164 7.71 -2.14 -8.00
N ALA A 165 9.02 -2.20 -8.15
CA ALA A 165 9.84 -1.03 -8.46
C ALA A 165 9.53 -0.47 -9.85
N GLY A 166 9.37 -1.35 -10.85
CA GLY A 166 8.90 -0.96 -12.19
C GLY A 166 7.53 -0.26 -12.14
N TRP A 167 6.57 -0.83 -11.40
CA TRP A 167 5.28 -0.20 -11.15
C TRP A 167 5.40 1.21 -10.52
N ALA A 168 6.25 1.35 -9.51
CA ALA A 168 6.47 2.62 -8.83
C ALA A 168 6.97 3.69 -9.82
N THR A 169 7.94 3.33 -10.66
CA THR A 169 8.46 4.19 -11.73
C THR A 169 7.37 4.56 -12.73
N ASP A 170 6.64 3.59 -13.29
CA ASP A 170 5.60 3.86 -14.30
C ASP A 170 4.54 4.86 -13.80
N LEU A 171 4.14 4.72 -12.52
CA LEU A 171 3.18 5.61 -11.89
C LEU A 171 3.75 7.02 -11.70
N THR A 172 4.97 7.16 -11.15
CA THR A 172 5.58 8.47 -10.91
C THR A 172 5.95 9.17 -12.21
N ASP A 173 6.44 8.44 -13.21
CA ASP A 173 6.78 8.97 -14.53
C ASP A 173 5.54 9.50 -15.25
N SER A 174 4.38 8.84 -15.09
CA SER A 174 3.10 9.34 -15.61
C SER A 174 2.76 10.71 -15.00
N LEU A 175 2.81 10.85 -13.67
CA LEU A 175 2.54 12.13 -13.01
C LEU A 175 3.56 13.21 -13.38
N GLU A 176 4.83 12.84 -13.54
CA GLU A 176 5.87 13.74 -14.06
C GLU A 176 5.54 14.22 -15.48
N ALA A 177 5.08 13.34 -16.38
CA ALA A 177 4.64 13.72 -17.72
C ALA A 177 3.45 14.69 -17.69
N GLY A 178 2.47 14.46 -16.80
CA GLY A 178 1.34 15.37 -16.59
C GLY A 178 1.80 16.75 -16.12
N ARG A 179 2.65 16.80 -15.08
CA ARG A 179 3.27 18.05 -14.61
C ARG A 179 3.98 18.78 -15.74
N ASP A 180 4.74 18.05 -16.55
CA ASP A 180 5.55 18.60 -17.63
C ASP A 180 4.69 19.20 -18.74
N ALA A 181 3.52 18.61 -19.02
CA ALA A 181 2.56 19.14 -19.96
C ALA A 181 1.98 20.52 -19.56
N TYR A 182 2.00 20.87 -18.28
CA TYR A 182 1.48 22.15 -17.77
C TYR A 182 2.56 23.22 -17.53
N LYS A 183 3.84 22.92 -17.82
CA LYS A 183 4.97 23.85 -17.55
C LYS A 183 4.86 25.17 -18.31
N ASP A 184 4.27 25.15 -19.49
CA ASP A 184 4.09 26.32 -20.36
C ASP A 184 3.08 27.34 -19.81
N ILE A 185 2.12 26.88 -19.00
CA ILE A 185 1.11 27.70 -18.33
C ILE A 185 1.30 27.76 -16.80
N ALA A 186 2.51 27.49 -16.32
CA ALA A 186 2.84 27.41 -14.89
C ALA A 186 2.96 28.78 -14.18
N VAL A 187 3.00 29.89 -14.93
CA VAL A 187 3.22 31.22 -14.36
C VAL A 187 1.93 31.76 -13.76
N ARG A 188 1.93 32.05 -12.46
CA ARG A 188 0.79 32.66 -11.78
C ARG A 188 0.54 34.09 -12.30
N PRO A 189 -0.67 34.40 -12.80
CA PRO A 189 -1.03 35.77 -13.18
C PRO A 189 -1.00 36.72 -11.96
N THR A 190 -0.44 37.91 -12.13
CA THR A 190 -0.40 38.93 -11.08
C THR A 190 -1.82 39.44 -10.77
N GLY A 191 -2.33 39.19 -9.57
CA GLY A 191 -3.63 39.71 -9.10
C GLY A 191 -4.67 38.66 -8.67
N TYR A 192 -4.41 37.37 -8.90
CA TYR A 192 -5.30 36.30 -8.42
C TYR A 192 -4.99 35.95 -6.96
N ALA A 193 -5.94 36.12 -6.05
CA ALA A 193 -5.87 35.51 -4.72
C ALA A 193 -6.37 34.06 -4.82
N ARG A 194 -5.53 33.10 -4.44
CA ARG A 194 -5.97 31.77 -4.04
C ARG A 194 -5.37 31.48 -2.67
N VAL A 195 -6.27 31.26 -1.72
CA VAL A 195 -6.02 30.87 -0.32
C VAL A 195 -6.24 29.38 -0.16
#